data_AF-A0A7R6XZP9-F1
#
_entry.id   AF-A0A7R6XZP9-F1
#
_cell.length_a   1.000
_cell.length_b   1.000
_cell.length_c   1.000
_cell.angle_alpha   90.00
_cell.angle_beta   90.00
_cell.angle_gamma   90.00
#
_symmetry.space_group_name_H-M   'P 1'
#
loop_
_entity.id
_entity.type
_entity.pdbx_description
1 polymer ?
#
loop_
_entity_poly.entity_id
_entity_poly.type
_entity_poly.pdbx_seq_one_letter_code
_entity_poly.pdbx_strand_id
1 'polypeptide(L)'
;MFATLDKYFMGWNPEEDALRFAADLVNDPNMPHDTGEVAERYGWAPRRINPALAHLVARKLIVDYKVTASEYVAIRVVKTDETRRFVKSRS
;
A
#
# COMPACT_ATOMS: atom_id res chain seq x y z
N MET A 1 -15.19 5.93 7.48
CA MET A 1 -16.52 5.60 8.04
C MET A 1 -16.69 4.09 8.21
N PHE A 2 -16.48 3.26 7.17
CA PHE A 2 -16.53 1.79 7.30
C PHE A 2 -15.48 1.20 8.26
N ALA A 3 -14.21 1.62 8.16
CA ALA A 3 -13.13 1.08 9.00
C ALA A 3 -13.33 1.21 10.52
N THR A 4 -14.07 2.21 10.99
CA THR A 4 -14.31 2.43 12.43
C THR A 4 -15.42 1.54 12.97
N LEU A 5 -16.41 1.22 12.14
CA LEU A 5 -17.58 0.43 12.50
C LEU A 5 -17.37 -1.06 12.24
N ASP A 6 -16.57 -1.42 11.23
CA ASP A 6 -16.37 -2.82 10.83
C ASP A 6 -15.88 -3.71 11.97
N LYS A 7 -15.01 -3.21 12.87
CA LYS A 7 -14.54 -4.00 14.03
C LYS A 7 -15.65 -4.46 14.98
N TYR A 8 -16.82 -3.82 14.95
CA TYR A 8 -17.97 -4.16 15.81
C TYR A 8 -18.97 -5.09 15.12
N PHE A 9 -18.98 -5.13 13.78
CA PHE A 9 -19.97 -5.89 13.00
C PHE A 9 -19.36 -7.03 12.18
N MET A 10 -18.05 -6.99 11.97
CA MET A 10 -17.30 -7.96 11.18
C MET A 10 -16.36 -8.73 12.11
N GLY A 11 -16.10 -10.00 11.80
CA GLY A 11 -15.15 -10.86 12.55
C GLY A 11 -13.67 -10.52 12.34
N TRP A 12 -13.36 -9.27 11.95
CA TRP A 12 -12.02 -8.79 11.67
C TRP A 12 -11.88 -7.32 12.04
N ASN A 13 -10.67 -6.91 12.42
CA ASN A 13 -10.36 -5.56 12.85
C ASN A 13 -9.48 -4.85 11.80
N PRO A 14 -9.99 -3.80 11.13
CA PRO A 14 -9.23 -3.05 10.14
C PRO A 14 -7.92 -2.46 10.64
N GLU A 15 -7.82 -2.12 11.93
CA GLU A 15 -6.61 -1.53 12.51
C GLU A 15 -5.50 -2.58 12.66
N GLU A 16 -5.87 -3.79 13.07
CA GLU A 16 -4.95 -4.93 13.17
C GLU A 16 -4.53 -5.42 11.77
N ASP A 17 -5.47 -5.49 10.83
CA ASP A 17 -5.19 -5.85 9.44
C ASP A 17 -4.26 -4.80 8.77
N ALA A 18 -4.46 -3.52 9.05
CA ALA A 18 -3.59 -2.44 8.58
C ALA A 18 -2.18 -2.54 9.18
N LEU A 19 -2.07 -2.82 10.48
CA LEU A 19 -0.78 -3.02 11.13
C LEU A 19 -0.03 -4.21 10.52
N ARG A 20 -0.73 -5.33 10.31
CA ARG A 20 -0.16 -6.51 9.65
C ARG A 20 0.34 -6.17 8.25
N PHE A 21 -0.49 -5.52 7.43
CA PHE A 21 -0.11 -5.11 6.08
C PHE A 21 1.11 -4.18 6.09
N ALA A 22 1.16 -3.20 6.99
CA ALA A 22 2.30 -2.29 7.10
C ALA A 22 3.58 -2.99 7.57
N ALA A 23 3.47 -3.92 8.51
CA ALA A 23 4.59 -4.74 8.96
C ALA A 23 5.13 -5.60 7.81
N ASP A 24 4.24 -6.22 7.03
CA ASP A 24 4.62 -7.03 5.87
C ASP A 24 5.25 -6.14 4.78
N LEU A 25 4.74 -4.93 4.52
CA LEU A 25 5.37 -3.98 3.58
C LEU A 25 6.80 -3.59 3.95
N VAL A 26 7.11 -3.51 5.25
CA VAL A 26 8.43 -3.13 5.74
C VAL A 26 9.38 -4.33 5.78
N ASN A 27 8.87 -5.49 6.19
CA ASN A 27 9.69 -6.66 6.52
C ASN A 27 9.73 -7.72 5.41
N ASP A 28 8.70 -7.80 4.55
CA ASP A 28 8.64 -8.72 3.42
C ASP A 28 9.02 -8.00 2.11
N PRO A 29 10.24 -8.20 1.60
CA PRO A 29 10.65 -7.61 0.32
C PRO A 29 9.86 -8.16 -0.88
N ASN A 30 9.12 -9.26 -0.73
CA ASN A 30 8.25 -9.82 -1.77
C ASN A 30 6.79 -9.35 -1.64
N MET A 31 6.51 -8.37 -0.78
CA MET A 31 5.18 -7.84 -0.62
C MET A 31 4.72 -7.19 -1.94
N PRO A 32 3.54 -7.57 -2.51
CA PRO A 32 3.10 -7.02 -3.78
C PRO A 32 2.73 -5.55 -3.63
N HIS A 33 2.87 -4.80 -4.72
CA HIS A 33 2.46 -3.40 -4.78
C HIS A 33 1.06 -3.24 -5.41
N ASP A 34 0.58 -4.26 -6.12
CA ASP A 34 -0.79 -4.31 -6.60
C ASP A 34 -1.74 -4.77 -5.48
N THR A 35 -2.86 -4.06 -5.34
CA THR A 35 -3.83 -4.34 -4.27
C THR A 35 -4.58 -5.65 -4.46
N GLY A 36 -4.84 -6.06 -5.70
CA GLY A 36 -5.49 -7.34 -6.01
C GLY A 36 -4.61 -8.52 -5.60
N GLU A 37 -3.32 -8.48 -5.94
CA GLU A 37 -2.36 -9.52 -5.57
C GLU A 37 -2.18 -9.64 -4.05
N VAL A 38 -2.15 -8.51 -3.35
CA VAL A 38 -2.17 -8.50 -1.87
C VAL A 38 -3.42 -9.19 -1.33
N ALA A 39 -4.59 -8.85 -1.87
CA ALA A 39 -5.87 -9.40 -1.43
C ALA A 39 -5.90 -10.92 -1.60
N GLU A 40 -5.45 -11.42 -2.75
CA GLU A 40 -5.32 -12.85 -3.02
C GLU A 40 -4.37 -13.54 -2.04
N ARG A 41 -3.19 -12.94 -1.78
CA ARG A 41 -2.19 -13.48 -0.84
C ARG A 41 -2.77 -13.69 0.56
N TYR A 42 -3.54 -12.73 1.06
CA TYR A 42 -4.14 -12.85 2.39
C TYR A 42 -5.46 -13.62 2.41
N GLY A 43 -6.00 -13.99 1.25
CA GLY A 43 -7.36 -14.52 1.14
C GLY A 43 -8.41 -13.50 1.58
N TRP A 44 -8.14 -12.21 1.41
CA TRP A 44 -9.03 -11.13 1.82
C TRP A 44 -9.92 -10.70 0.66
N ALA A 45 -11.24 -10.71 0.89
CA ALA A 45 -12.16 -10.09 -0.04
C ALA A 45 -11.94 -8.56 -0.10
N PRO A 46 -12.29 -7.90 -1.21
CA PRO A 46 -12.25 -6.44 -1.34
C PRO A 46 -12.89 -5.69 -0.15
N ARG A 47 -13.96 -6.26 0.42
CA ARG A 47 -14.68 -5.70 1.57
C ARG A 47 -13.83 -5.59 2.85
N ARG A 48 -12.85 -6.49 3.05
CA ARG A 48 -11.95 -6.53 4.22
C ARG A 48 -10.66 -5.74 3.99
N ILE A 49 -10.04 -5.89 2.81
CA ILE A 49 -8.78 -5.19 2.52
C ILE A 49 -8.95 -3.68 2.37
N ASN A 50 -10.06 -3.22 1.79
CA ASN A 50 -10.29 -1.79 1.56
C ASN A 50 -10.30 -0.95 2.86
N PRO A 51 -10.97 -1.38 3.95
CA PRO A 51 -10.85 -0.71 5.24
C PRO A 51 -9.43 -0.63 5.80
N ALA A 52 -8.62 -1.69 5.65
CA ALA A 52 -7.22 -1.71 6.11
C ALA A 52 -6.35 -0.74 5.30
N LEU A 53 -6.46 -0.76 3.96
CA LEU A 53 -5.78 0.19 3.10
C LEU A 53 -6.24 1.62 3.37
N ALA A 54 -7.55 1.84 3.56
CA ALA A 54 -8.08 3.14 3.93
C ALA A 54 -7.52 3.64 5.26
N HIS A 55 -7.26 2.75 6.23
CA HIS A 55 -6.64 3.10 7.50
C HIS A 55 -5.19 3.58 7.32
N LEU A 56 -4.43 2.95 6.43
CA LEU A 56 -3.03 3.31 6.12
C LEU A 56 -2.93 4.57 5.26
N VAL A 57 -3.76 4.70 4.23
CA VAL A 57 -3.86 5.92 3.40
C VAL A 57 -4.27 7.11 4.27
N ALA A 58 -5.27 6.96 5.15
CA ALA A 58 -5.69 8.03 6.06
C ALA A 58 -4.56 8.49 7.00
N ARG A 59 -3.61 7.62 7.32
CA ARG A 59 -2.42 7.93 8.13
C ARG A 59 -1.17 8.26 7.31
N LYS A 60 -1.29 8.30 5.97
CA LYS A 60 -0.19 8.55 5.02
C LYS A 60 0.98 7.57 5.17
N LEU A 61 0.67 6.33 5.55
CA LEU A 61 1.67 5.26 5.72
C LEU A 61 2.00 4.54 4.40
N ILE A 62 1.13 4.70 3.40
CA ILE A 62 1.31 4.20 2.03
C ILE A 62 0.88 5.27 1.03
N VAL A 63 1.30 5.12 -0.22
CA VAL A 63 0.89 6.00 -1.32
C VAL A 63 -0.02 5.22 -2.24
N ASP A 64 -1.23 5.73 -2.45
CA ASP A 64 -2.17 5.21 -3.44
C ASP A 64 -2.04 5.98 -4.77
N TYR A 65 -2.09 5.24 -5.89
CA TYR A 65 -2.05 5.82 -7.23
C TYR A 65 -3.34 5.43 -7.95
N LYS A 66 -3.98 6.42 -8.56
CA LYS A 66 -5.12 6.20 -9.45
C LYS A 66 -4.70 6.56 -10.86
N VAL A 67 -4.71 5.60 -11.78
CA VAL A 67 -4.34 5.79 -13.19
C VAL A 67 -5.54 5.47 -14.06
N THR A 68 -6.01 6.44 -14.84
CA THR A 68 -7.25 6.33 -15.61
C THR A 68 -7.03 6.21 -17.13
N ALA A 69 -5.81 6.44 -17.60
CA ALA A 69 -5.26 6.12 -18.93
C ALA A 69 -3.75 6.45 -18.87
N SER A 70 -2.88 5.75 -19.60
CA SER A 70 -1.45 6.10 -19.65
C SER A 70 -0.85 5.82 -21.02
N GLU A 71 -0.24 6.84 -21.59
CA GLU A 71 0.50 6.81 -22.85
C GLU A 71 2.00 7.08 -22.60
N TYR A 72 2.42 7.13 -21.33
CA TYR A 72 3.71 7.62 -20.89
C TYR A 72 4.63 6.54 -20.34
N VAL A 73 5.93 6.86 -20.35
CA VAL A 73 7.02 5.91 -20.09
C VAL A 73 7.17 5.47 -18.62
N ALA A 74 6.56 6.16 -17.65
CA ALA A 74 6.62 5.73 -16.25
C ALA A 74 5.36 6.06 -15.45
N ILE A 75 4.81 5.03 -14.81
CA ILE A 75 3.62 5.09 -13.93
C ILE A 75 3.99 5.09 -12.43
N ARG A 76 5.26 4.85 -12.12
CA ARG A 76 5.98 5.34 -10.94
C ARG A 76 7.47 5.38 -11.27
N VAL A 77 8.14 6.43 -10.80
CA VAL A 77 9.60 6.59 -10.83
C VAL A 77 10.05 6.76 -9.38
N VAL A 78 10.80 5.79 -8.86
CA VAL A 78 11.25 5.81 -7.47
C VAL A 78 12.72 6.23 -7.44
N LYS A 79 13.00 7.32 -6.73
CA LYS A 79 14.37 7.82 -6.53
C LYS A 79 15.16 6.86 -5.67
N THR A 80 16.41 6.70 -6.03
CA THR A 80 17.35 5.86 -5.33
C THR A 80 18.47 6.72 -4.77
N ASP A 81 19.31 6.13 -3.94
CA ASP A 81 20.57 6.78 -3.61
C ASP A 81 21.49 6.97 -4.84
N GLU A 82 21.18 6.38 -6.01
CA GLU A 82 21.90 6.66 -7.28
C GLU A 82 21.43 7.90 -7.97
N THR A 83 20.17 8.28 -7.74
CA THR A 83 19.74 9.65 -8.00
C THR A 83 20.65 10.62 -7.22
N ARG A 84 21.18 10.20 -6.05
CA ARG A 84 22.13 10.98 -5.25
C ARG A 84 23.59 10.83 -5.70
N ARG A 85 24.06 9.67 -6.14
CA ARG A 85 25.44 9.51 -6.67
C ARG A 85 25.64 10.15 -8.04
N PHE A 86 24.61 10.11 -8.88
CA PHE A 86 24.58 10.79 -10.16
C PHE A 86 24.78 12.30 -10.03
N VAL A 87 24.26 12.90 -8.95
CA VAL A 87 24.49 14.30 -8.60
C VAL A 87 25.90 14.52 -8.06
N LYS A 88 26.37 13.63 -7.19
CA LYS A 88 27.70 13.76 -6.56
C LYS A 88 28.87 13.65 -7.54
N SER A 89 28.74 12.96 -8.66
CA SER A 89 29.78 12.87 -9.70
C SER A 89 29.87 14.10 -10.61
N ARG A 90 28.96 15.06 -10.42
CA ARG A 90 28.86 16.31 -11.18
C ARG A 90 29.10 17.56 -10.32
N SER A 91 29.65 17.37 -9.10
CA SER A 91 30.02 18.40 -8.11
C SER A 91 31.52 18.42 -7.88
#